data_AF-A0A078IKD5-F1
#
_entry.id   AF-A0A078IKD5-F1
#
_cell.length_a   1.000
_cell.length_b   1.000
_cell.length_c   1.000
_cell.angle_alpha   90.00
_cell.angle_beta   90.00
_cell.angle_gamma   90.00
#
_symmetry.space_group_name_H-M   'P 1'
#
loop_
_entity.id
_entity.type
_entity.pdbx_description
1 polymer ?
#
loop_
_entity_poly.entity_id
_entity_poly.type
_entity_poly.pdbx_seq_one_letter_code
_entity_poly.pdbx_strand_id
1 'polypeptide(L)'
;MDYIRKRVILVKMADEWTQSHSGNLPSTREEKKEFKDLVKSKMISMDEDNYKEAIEAAFKVFAPRGISSEIQQISSDTCAEPSSNSSDFWVMVAALKEFVSNEGDGEAPLEGSIPDMTSSTEHYINLQKIYLAKAESDFLVMEERVKNILKKIGRDPSSISKPTIKSFCKNARKLKVCRYRMVEDEFSNPSVTEIQKCLADEDYSGAMGFYILLRAVDRFTANYNKFPGQFDGGMDEDISRLKTTALSLLTDLGCNGSVLPDDLINEMCRFGASELHVVAAFLGGIASQEAIKLVTKQFVPMLGTYIFNGIDHKSQLLAL
;
A
#
# COMPACT_ATOMS: atom_id res chain seq x y z
N MET A 1 17.31 -1.12 -37.48
CA MET A 1 17.09 -2.11 -36.39
C MET A 1 16.17 -1.54 -35.31
N ASP A 2 15.56 -0.37 -35.58
CA ASP A 2 14.79 0.47 -34.66
C ASP A 2 13.43 -0.10 -34.25
N TYR A 3 12.99 -1.17 -34.92
CA TYR A 3 11.67 -1.76 -34.72
C TYR A 3 11.64 -2.93 -33.73
N ILE A 4 12.82 -3.36 -33.24
CA ILE A 4 12.95 -4.43 -32.24
C ILE A 4 12.68 -3.86 -30.86
N ARG A 5 11.83 -4.55 -30.10
CA ARG A 5 11.41 -4.11 -28.76
C ARG A 5 12.52 -4.20 -27.73
N LYS A 6 12.53 -3.25 -26.79
CA LYS A 6 13.40 -3.29 -25.60
C LYS A 6 13.39 -4.62 -24.86
N ARG A 7 12.23 -5.27 -24.71
CA ARG A 7 12.13 -6.58 -24.04
C ARG A 7 12.81 -7.70 -24.84
N VAL A 8 12.71 -7.67 -26.16
CA VAL A 8 13.35 -8.66 -27.04
C VAL A 8 14.86 -8.45 -27.06
N ILE A 9 15.31 -7.19 -27.09
CA ILE A 9 16.72 -6.83 -26.94
C ILE A 9 17.24 -7.39 -25.62
N LEU A 10 16.57 -7.09 -24.51
CA LEU A 10 17.01 -7.55 -23.18
C LEU A 10 17.05 -9.07 -23.03
N VAL A 11 16.06 -9.80 -23.57
CA VAL A 11 16.08 -11.27 -23.57
C VAL A 11 17.27 -11.80 -24.37
N LYS A 12 17.47 -11.29 -25.59
CA LYS A 12 18.60 -11.70 -26.44
C LYS A 12 19.96 -11.41 -25.79
N MET A 13 20.08 -10.26 -25.12
CA MET A 13 21.31 -9.88 -24.42
C MET A 13 21.51 -10.70 -23.15
N ALA A 14 20.45 -11.07 -22.44
CA ALA A 14 20.53 -11.99 -21.32
C ALA A 14 20.98 -13.38 -21.76
N ASP A 15 20.47 -13.89 -22.89
CA ASP A 15 20.91 -15.16 -23.47
C ASP A 15 22.40 -15.11 -23.83
N GLU A 16 22.87 -14.05 -24.49
CA GLU A 16 24.29 -13.85 -24.81
C GLU A 16 25.17 -13.73 -23.55
N TRP A 17 24.69 -13.03 -22.52
CA TRP A 17 25.35 -12.92 -21.23
C TRP A 17 25.50 -14.28 -20.55
N THR A 18 24.42 -15.06 -20.49
CA THR A 18 24.41 -16.36 -19.79
C THR A 18 25.34 -17.38 -20.46
N GLN A 19 25.52 -17.32 -21.79
CA GLN A 19 26.48 -18.16 -22.52
C GLN A 19 27.93 -17.89 -22.11
N SER A 20 28.25 -16.65 -21.71
CA SER A 20 29.61 -16.26 -21.26
C SER A 20 29.80 -16.38 -19.74
N HIS A 21 28.71 -16.52 -18.96
CA HIS A 21 28.73 -16.46 -17.49
C HIS A 21 28.14 -17.72 -16.84
N SER A 22 28.36 -18.89 -17.46
CA SER A 22 27.96 -20.21 -16.93
C SER A 22 26.46 -20.31 -16.58
N GLY A 23 25.60 -19.69 -17.39
CA GLY A 23 24.16 -19.71 -17.19
C GLY A 23 23.62 -18.66 -16.20
N ASN A 24 24.49 -17.88 -15.56
CA ASN A 24 24.09 -16.93 -14.53
C ASN A 24 23.75 -15.55 -15.10
N LEU A 25 22.74 -14.90 -14.52
CA LEU A 25 22.38 -13.51 -14.80
C LEU A 25 23.26 -12.55 -13.98
N PRO A 26 23.40 -11.27 -14.41
CA PRO A 26 24.18 -10.28 -13.68
C PRO A 26 23.70 -10.12 -12.24
N SER A 27 24.61 -10.17 -11.28
CA SER A 27 24.29 -10.16 -9.85
C SER A 27 25.03 -9.05 -9.09
N THR A 28 26.32 -8.87 -9.38
CA THR A 28 27.17 -7.86 -8.74
C THR A 28 26.97 -6.47 -9.36
N ARG A 29 27.45 -5.42 -8.71
CA ARG A 29 27.35 -4.06 -9.24
C ARG A 29 28.14 -3.92 -10.54
N GLU A 30 29.29 -4.61 -10.59
CA GLU A 30 30.21 -4.70 -11.71
C GLU A 30 29.55 -5.42 -12.88
N GLU A 31 29.01 -6.63 -12.67
CA GLU A 31 28.29 -7.39 -13.69
C GLU A 31 27.07 -6.63 -14.24
N LYS A 32 26.33 -5.94 -13.37
CA LYS A 32 25.18 -5.10 -13.78
C LYS A 32 25.59 -3.94 -14.69
N LYS A 33 26.78 -3.38 -14.46
CA LYS A 33 27.35 -2.33 -15.31
C LYS A 33 27.82 -2.94 -16.64
N GLU A 34 28.57 -4.03 -16.59
CA GLU A 34 29.05 -4.75 -17.77
C GLU A 34 27.90 -5.21 -18.67
N PHE A 35 26.78 -5.67 -18.10
CA PHE A 35 25.59 -6.02 -18.87
C PHE A 35 25.00 -4.80 -19.60
N LYS A 36 24.95 -3.63 -18.95
CA LYS A 36 24.50 -2.39 -19.61
C LYS A 36 25.46 -1.98 -20.73
N ASP A 37 26.75 -2.14 -20.52
CA ASP A 37 27.78 -1.86 -21.53
C ASP A 37 27.68 -2.85 -22.70
N LEU A 38 27.36 -4.13 -22.45
CA LEU A 38 27.06 -5.12 -23.48
C LEU A 38 25.86 -4.69 -24.33
N VAL A 39 24.74 -4.32 -23.72
CA VAL A 39 23.55 -3.83 -24.44
C VAL A 39 23.91 -2.60 -25.29
N LYS A 40 24.67 -1.66 -24.72
CA LYS A 40 25.13 -0.45 -25.42
C LYS A 40 26.07 -0.75 -26.58
N SER A 41 26.92 -1.77 -26.46
CA SER A 41 27.87 -2.17 -27.51
C SER A 41 27.20 -2.66 -28.79
N LYS A 42 25.96 -3.17 -28.68
CA LYS A 42 25.17 -3.66 -29.82
C LYS A 42 24.34 -2.56 -30.49
N MET A 43 24.34 -1.35 -29.93
CA MET A 43 23.72 -0.18 -30.53
C MET A 43 24.59 0.31 -31.70
N ILE A 44 24.02 0.39 -32.90
CA ILE A 44 24.75 0.76 -34.12
C ILE A 44 24.79 2.28 -34.29
N SER A 45 23.72 2.97 -33.89
CA SER A 45 23.59 4.41 -34.03
C SER A 45 23.03 5.06 -32.76
N MET A 46 23.35 6.34 -32.54
CA MET A 46 22.96 7.08 -31.32
C MET A 46 21.46 7.42 -31.25
N ASP A 47 20.72 7.24 -32.33
CA ASP A 47 19.28 7.50 -32.47
C ASP A 47 18.41 6.24 -32.26
N GLU A 48 18.99 5.10 -31.88
CA GLU A 48 18.24 3.86 -31.59
C GLU A 48 17.54 3.94 -30.21
N ASP A 49 16.38 4.59 -30.16
CA ASP A 49 15.62 4.81 -28.92
C ASP A 49 15.20 3.51 -28.22
N ASN A 50 14.98 2.42 -28.97
CA ASN A 50 14.70 1.11 -28.41
C ASN A 50 15.86 0.54 -27.55
N TYR A 51 17.11 0.80 -27.92
CA TYR A 51 18.30 0.42 -27.14
C TYR A 51 18.48 1.32 -25.92
N LYS A 52 18.20 2.63 -26.03
CA LYS A 52 18.19 3.54 -24.87
C LYS A 52 17.18 3.07 -23.83
N GLU A 53 15.95 2.79 -24.25
CA GLU A 53 14.90 2.23 -23.38
C GLU A 53 15.31 0.87 -22.80
N ALA A 54 16.03 0.03 -23.56
CA ALA A 54 16.54 -1.25 -23.08
C ALA A 54 17.60 -1.07 -21.97
N ILE A 55 18.55 -0.15 -22.14
CA ILE A 55 19.59 0.15 -21.14
C ILE A 55 18.96 0.67 -19.85
N GLU A 56 17.97 1.56 -19.95
CA GLU A 56 17.20 2.05 -18.80
C GLU A 56 16.43 0.93 -18.11
N ALA A 57 15.86 0.01 -18.87
CA ALA A 57 15.11 -1.14 -18.36
C ALA A 57 15.97 -2.37 -18.03
N ALA A 58 17.29 -2.31 -18.19
CA ALA A 58 18.19 -3.46 -18.03
C ALA A 58 18.11 -4.07 -16.62
N PHE A 59 17.77 -3.26 -15.61
CA PHE A 59 17.57 -3.74 -14.24
C PHE A 59 16.48 -4.81 -14.10
N LYS A 60 15.54 -4.88 -15.05
CA LYS A 60 14.49 -5.90 -15.06
C LYS A 60 15.01 -7.31 -15.37
N VAL A 61 16.19 -7.42 -15.98
CA VAL A 61 16.83 -8.73 -16.28
C VAL A 61 17.35 -9.37 -15.01
N PHE A 62 17.92 -8.58 -14.11
CA PHE A 62 18.53 -9.03 -12.86
C PHE A 62 17.73 -8.64 -11.62
N ALA A 63 16.47 -8.26 -11.80
CA ALA A 63 15.55 -8.09 -10.69
C ALA A 63 15.26 -9.47 -10.07
N PRO A 64 15.10 -9.56 -8.73
CA PRO A 64 14.69 -10.79 -8.08
C PRO A 64 13.41 -11.33 -8.72
N ARG A 65 13.41 -12.62 -9.06
CA ARG A 65 12.21 -13.32 -9.54
C ARG A 65 11.26 -13.59 -8.37
N GLY A 66 9.98 -13.77 -8.71
CA GLY A 66 8.93 -14.19 -7.81
C GLY A 66 7.96 -13.09 -7.39
N ILE A 67 7.12 -13.44 -6.42
CA ILE A 67 6.15 -12.54 -5.80
C ILE A 67 6.79 -11.63 -4.74
N SER A 68 6.24 -10.42 -4.56
CA SER A 68 6.72 -9.47 -3.55
C SER A 68 6.50 -9.99 -2.13
N SER A 69 7.26 -9.45 -1.15
CA SER A 69 7.11 -9.79 0.27
C SER A 69 5.68 -9.63 0.78
N GLU A 70 4.96 -8.62 0.29
CA GLU A 70 3.56 -8.40 0.63
C GLU A 70 2.64 -9.52 0.13
N ILE A 71 2.80 -9.95 -1.12
CA ILE A 71 2.02 -11.08 -1.65
C ILE A 71 2.39 -12.38 -0.93
N GLN A 72 3.66 -12.55 -0.54
CA GLN A 72 4.10 -13.67 0.29
C GLN A 72 3.38 -13.67 1.64
N GLN A 73 3.31 -12.51 2.32
CA GLN A 73 2.60 -12.34 3.59
C GLN A 73 1.10 -12.63 3.46
N ILE A 74 0.46 -12.16 2.37
CA ILE A 74 -0.96 -12.47 2.10
C ILE A 74 -1.14 -13.98 1.87
N SER A 75 -0.22 -14.63 1.18
CA SER A 75 -0.30 -16.07 0.88
C SER A 75 0.00 -16.95 2.10
N SER A 76 0.79 -16.46 3.06
CA SER A 76 1.09 -17.14 4.32
C SER A 76 0.11 -16.80 5.46
N ASP A 77 -0.86 -15.94 5.19
CA ASP A 77 -1.88 -15.54 6.16
C ASP A 77 -2.73 -16.73 6.62
N THR A 78 -3.13 -16.74 7.89
CA THR A 78 -4.04 -17.77 8.42
C THR A 78 -5.36 -17.84 7.67
N CYS A 79 -5.84 -16.72 7.12
CA CYS A 79 -7.05 -16.70 6.31
C CYS A 79 -6.88 -17.39 4.94
N ALA A 80 -5.65 -17.61 4.48
CA ALA A 80 -5.35 -18.35 3.26
C ALA A 80 -5.46 -19.88 3.44
N GLU A 81 -5.86 -20.36 4.62
CA GLU A 81 -6.33 -21.73 4.87
C GLU A 81 -7.87 -21.72 4.92
N PRO A 82 -8.55 -21.91 3.77
CA PRO A 82 -9.97 -21.60 3.66
C PRO A 82 -10.85 -22.66 4.35
N SER A 83 -11.97 -22.20 4.89
CA SER A 83 -13.07 -23.01 5.43
C SER A 83 -14.38 -22.66 4.72
N SER A 84 -15.48 -23.35 5.05
CA SER A 84 -16.80 -23.08 4.48
C SER A 84 -17.27 -21.62 4.63
N ASN A 85 -16.74 -20.91 5.64
CA ASN A 85 -17.10 -19.52 5.96
C ASN A 85 -16.12 -18.49 5.38
N SER A 86 -15.06 -18.93 4.70
CA SER A 86 -14.06 -18.03 4.12
C SER A 86 -14.65 -17.22 2.97
N SER A 87 -14.24 -15.96 2.87
CA SER A 87 -14.63 -15.09 1.76
C SER A 87 -14.01 -15.54 0.43
N ASP A 88 -14.65 -15.14 -0.67
CA ASP A 88 -14.18 -15.48 -2.03
C ASP A 88 -12.75 -14.99 -2.29
N PHE A 89 -12.38 -13.85 -1.71
CA PHE A 89 -11.01 -13.32 -1.78
C PHE A 89 -10.00 -14.33 -1.24
N TRP A 90 -10.24 -14.86 -0.03
CA TRP A 90 -9.31 -15.78 0.61
C TRP A 90 -9.27 -17.16 -0.05
N VAL A 91 -10.38 -17.60 -0.65
CA VAL A 91 -10.39 -18.79 -1.52
C VAL A 91 -9.50 -18.58 -2.75
N MET A 92 -9.55 -17.41 -3.38
CA MET A 92 -8.67 -17.08 -4.52
C MET A 92 -7.20 -16.89 -4.10
N VAL A 93 -6.93 -16.39 -2.89
CA VAL A 93 -5.56 -16.33 -2.33
C VAL A 93 -5.01 -17.73 -2.06
N ALA A 94 -5.82 -18.65 -1.53
CA ALA A 94 -5.42 -20.05 -1.38
C ALA A 94 -5.10 -20.72 -2.73
N ALA A 95 -5.92 -20.45 -3.76
CA ALA A 95 -5.63 -20.90 -5.13
C ALA A 95 -4.34 -20.28 -5.69
N LEU A 96 -4.08 -19.00 -5.41
CA LEU A 96 -2.85 -18.31 -5.80
C LEU A 96 -1.62 -18.93 -5.15
N LYS A 97 -1.70 -19.23 -3.84
CA LYS A 97 -0.64 -19.92 -3.09
C LYS A 97 -0.30 -21.26 -3.75
N GLU A 98 -1.31 -22.07 -4.08
CA GLU A 98 -1.09 -23.33 -4.78
C GLU A 98 -0.53 -23.12 -6.19
N PHE A 99 -1.02 -22.14 -6.97
CA PHE A 99 -0.51 -21.83 -8.31
C PHE A 99 0.97 -21.45 -8.27
N VAL A 100 1.35 -20.53 -7.39
CA VAL A 100 2.73 -20.02 -7.24
C VAL A 100 3.71 -21.16 -6.95
N SER A 101 3.33 -22.13 -6.11
CA SER A 101 4.17 -23.29 -5.78
C SER A 101 4.22 -24.38 -6.85
N ASN A 102 3.31 -24.36 -7.82
CA ASN A 102 3.20 -25.39 -8.86
C ASN A 102 3.41 -24.78 -10.26
N GLU A 103 2.34 -24.43 -10.97
CA GLU A 103 2.43 -23.97 -12.38
C GLU A 103 3.11 -22.61 -12.54
N GLY A 104 3.15 -21.81 -11.47
CA GLY A 104 3.71 -20.47 -11.45
C GLY A 104 5.22 -20.41 -11.34
N ASP A 105 5.91 -21.48 -10.95
CA ASP A 105 7.38 -21.47 -10.74
C ASP A 105 7.84 -20.28 -9.85
N GLY A 106 7.13 -20.06 -8.74
CA GLY A 106 7.36 -18.93 -7.83
C GLY A 106 6.74 -17.60 -8.26
N GLU A 107 6.11 -17.52 -9.42
CA GLU A 107 5.49 -16.31 -9.97
C GLU A 107 3.96 -16.32 -9.85
N ALA A 108 3.38 -15.13 -9.73
CA ALA A 108 1.93 -14.95 -9.84
C ALA A 108 1.45 -15.04 -11.30
N PRO A 109 0.16 -15.37 -11.53
CA PRO A 109 -0.46 -15.37 -12.86
C PRO A 109 -0.16 -14.10 -13.64
N LEU A 110 0.03 -14.25 -14.96
CA LEU A 110 0.38 -13.12 -15.80
C LEU A 110 -0.79 -12.14 -15.98
N GLU A 111 -0.51 -10.84 -15.89
CA GLU A 111 -1.53 -9.78 -16.09
C GLU A 111 -2.06 -9.74 -17.55
N GLY A 112 -1.23 -10.19 -18.50
CA GLY A 112 -1.54 -10.24 -19.93
C GLY A 112 -1.40 -8.90 -20.66
N SER A 113 -1.40 -7.78 -19.93
CA SER A 113 -1.12 -6.46 -20.50
C SER A 113 0.39 -6.24 -20.67
N ILE A 114 0.76 -5.50 -21.72
CA ILE A 114 2.12 -4.99 -21.91
C ILE A 114 2.07 -3.47 -22.05
N PRO A 115 3.04 -2.72 -21.47
CA PRO A 115 3.11 -1.28 -21.66
C PRO A 115 3.50 -0.96 -23.11
N ASP A 116 3.19 0.27 -23.52
CA ASP A 116 3.61 0.79 -24.81
C ASP A 116 5.14 0.81 -24.94
N MET A 117 5.63 0.65 -26.17
CA MET A 117 7.06 0.62 -26.47
C MET A 117 7.35 0.87 -27.95
N THR A 118 8.50 1.49 -28.21
CA THR A 118 9.01 1.72 -29.58
C THR A 118 9.24 0.40 -30.31
N SER A 119 8.40 0.12 -31.30
CA SER A 119 8.42 -1.10 -32.12
C SER A 119 7.53 -0.95 -33.36
N SER A 120 7.68 -1.84 -34.36
CA SER A 120 6.67 -1.93 -35.41
C SER A 120 5.36 -2.53 -34.88
N THR A 121 4.24 -2.12 -35.48
CA THR A 121 2.90 -2.59 -35.12
C THR A 121 2.78 -4.11 -35.13
N GLU A 122 3.36 -4.77 -36.14
CA GLU A 122 3.32 -6.23 -36.27
C GLU A 122 4.02 -6.93 -35.10
N HIS A 123 5.24 -6.51 -34.78
CA HIS A 123 5.96 -7.06 -33.64
C HIS A 123 5.13 -6.81 -32.38
N TYR A 124 4.74 -5.56 -32.10
CA TYR A 124 3.93 -5.16 -30.95
C TYR A 124 2.75 -6.14 -30.71
N ILE A 125 1.91 -6.33 -31.73
CA ILE A 125 0.74 -7.22 -31.70
C ILE A 125 1.15 -8.67 -31.41
N ASN A 126 2.23 -9.20 -32.01
CA ASN A 126 2.63 -10.58 -31.80
C ASN A 126 3.02 -10.89 -30.33
N LEU A 127 3.72 -10.00 -29.64
CA LEU A 127 4.02 -10.21 -28.20
C LEU A 127 2.80 -9.99 -27.33
N GLN A 128 1.95 -9.03 -27.69
CA GLN A 128 0.69 -8.83 -26.96
C GLN A 128 -0.12 -10.13 -26.99
N LYS A 129 -0.22 -10.79 -28.15
CA LYS A 129 -0.86 -12.11 -28.28
C LYS A 129 -0.20 -13.17 -27.40
N ILE A 130 1.13 -13.23 -27.33
CA ILE A 130 1.85 -14.18 -26.46
C ILE A 130 1.50 -13.95 -24.98
N TYR A 131 1.52 -12.69 -24.52
CA TYR A 131 1.19 -12.35 -23.13
C TYR A 131 -0.27 -12.65 -22.81
N LEU A 132 -1.19 -12.32 -23.72
CA LEU A 132 -2.61 -12.64 -23.56
C LEU A 132 -2.86 -14.15 -23.52
N ALA A 133 -2.18 -14.93 -24.37
CA ALA A 133 -2.31 -16.38 -24.39
C ALA A 133 -1.80 -17.02 -23.08
N LYS A 134 -0.65 -16.56 -22.56
CA LYS A 134 -0.14 -17.04 -21.27
C LYS A 134 -1.05 -16.61 -20.10
N ALA A 135 -1.55 -15.38 -20.09
CA ALA A 135 -2.50 -14.93 -19.08
C ALA A 135 -3.80 -15.73 -19.09
N GLU A 136 -4.32 -16.10 -20.27
CA GLU A 136 -5.48 -16.97 -20.38
C GLU A 136 -5.19 -18.38 -19.86
N SER A 137 -4.02 -18.95 -20.19
CA SER A 137 -3.58 -20.24 -19.65
C SER A 137 -3.49 -20.22 -18.11
N ASP A 138 -2.90 -19.18 -17.53
CA ASP A 138 -2.78 -19.04 -16.07
C ASP A 138 -4.15 -18.87 -15.40
N PHE A 139 -5.05 -18.12 -16.03
CA PHE A 139 -6.42 -17.97 -15.57
C PHE A 139 -7.16 -19.31 -15.52
N LEU A 140 -7.03 -20.16 -16.53
CA LEU A 140 -7.70 -21.47 -16.55
C LEU A 140 -7.23 -22.37 -15.41
N VAL A 141 -5.93 -22.38 -15.12
CA VAL A 141 -5.36 -23.11 -13.97
C VAL A 141 -5.91 -22.55 -12.65
N MET A 142 -5.93 -21.23 -12.50
CA MET A 142 -6.52 -20.57 -11.33
C MET A 142 -8.01 -20.89 -11.17
N GLU A 143 -8.79 -20.92 -12.26
CA GLU A 143 -10.20 -21.29 -12.26
C GLU A 143 -10.41 -22.72 -11.73
N GLU A 144 -9.58 -23.66 -12.17
CA GLU A 144 -9.63 -25.04 -11.72
C GLU A 144 -9.25 -25.17 -10.23
N ARG A 145 -8.18 -24.50 -9.78
CA ARG A 145 -7.77 -24.49 -8.37
C ARG A 145 -8.85 -23.92 -7.46
N VAL A 146 -9.46 -22.81 -7.84
CA VAL A 146 -10.59 -22.20 -7.09
C VAL A 146 -11.74 -23.20 -6.96
N LYS A 147 -12.14 -23.86 -8.05
CA LYS A 147 -13.22 -24.87 -8.04
C LYS A 147 -12.90 -26.05 -7.13
N ASN A 148 -11.66 -26.54 -7.18
CA ASN A 148 -11.20 -27.65 -6.35
C ASN A 148 -11.23 -27.28 -4.87
N ILE A 149 -10.79 -26.07 -4.51
CA ILE A 149 -10.83 -25.57 -3.14
C ILE A 149 -12.26 -25.42 -2.66
N LEU A 150 -13.15 -24.79 -3.45
CA LEU A 150 -14.58 -24.63 -3.12
C LEU A 150 -15.23 -25.99 -2.82
N LYS A 151 -14.96 -26.99 -3.66
CA LYS A 151 -15.45 -28.37 -3.45
C LYS A 151 -14.92 -28.97 -2.14
N LYS A 152 -13.63 -28.80 -1.83
CA LYS A 152 -13.01 -29.32 -0.59
C LYS A 152 -13.64 -28.71 0.67
N ILE A 153 -13.99 -27.41 0.64
CA ILE A 153 -14.58 -26.69 1.77
C ILE A 153 -16.13 -26.79 1.81
N GLY A 154 -16.73 -27.59 0.93
CA GLY A 154 -18.18 -27.82 0.89
C GLY A 154 -19.01 -26.67 0.31
N ARG A 155 -18.39 -25.77 -0.46
CA ARG A 155 -19.08 -24.69 -1.20
C ARG A 155 -19.33 -25.12 -2.65
N ASP A 156 -20.33 -24.51 -3.29
CA ASP A 156 -20.58 -24.70 -4.72
C ASP A 156 -19.34 -24.30 -5.54
N PRO A 157 -18.75 -25.20 -6.37
CA PRO A 157 -17.62 -24.87 -7.24
C PRO A 157 -17.87 -23.69 -8.18
N SER A 158 -19.12 -23.33 -8.45
CA SER A 158 -19.49 -22.20 -9.32
C SER A 158 -19.83 -20.92 -8.54
N SER A 159 -19.67 -20.89 -7.21
CA SER A 159 -20.05 -19.72 -6.40
C SER A 159 -19.21 -18.48 -6.69
N ILE A 160 -17.98 -18.65 -7.22
CA ILE A 160 -17.11 -17.54 -7.63
C ILE A 160 -17.12 -17.46 -9.16
N SER A 161 -17.55 -16.32 -9.70
CA SER A 161 -17.72 -16.14 -11.14
C SER A 161 -16.38 -16.10 -11.89
N LYS A 162 -16.36 -16.58 -13.15
CA LYS A 162 -15.18 -16.49 -14.03
C LYS A 162 -14.64 -15.06 -14.17
N PRO A 163 -15.48 -14.02 -14.39
CA PRO A 163 -14.99 -12.63 -14.44
C PRO A 163 -14.26 -12.20 -13.16
N THR A 164 -14.74 -12.62 -11.98
CA THR A 164 -14.08 -12.33 -10.70
C THR A 164 -12.70 -12.96 -10.63
N ILE A 165 -12.57 -14.25 -10.98
CA ILE A 165 -11.29 -14.97 -10.98
C ILE A 165 -10.33 -14.35 -12.01
N LYS A 166 -10.82 -13.99 -13.19
CA LYS A 166 -10.02 -13.34 -14.24
C LYS A 166 -9.50 -11.97 -13.80
N SER A 167 -10.35 -11.18 -13.15
CA SER A 167 -9.97 -9.89 -12.55
C SER A 167 -8.93 -10.08 -11.44
N PHE A 168 -9.08 -11.11 -10.60
CA PHE A 168 -8.11 -11.47 -9.58
C PHE A 168 -6.74 -11.81 -10.19
N CYS A 169 -6.70 -12.67 -11.22
CA CYS A 169 -5.45 -13.04 -11.92
C CYS A 169 -4.73 -11.80 -12.48
N LYS A 170 -5.48 -10.89 -13.12
CA LYS A 170 -4.95 -9.62 -13.65
C LYS A 170 -4.30 -8.74 -12.58
N ASN A 171 -4.78 -8.84 -11.33
CA ASN A 171 -4.34 -8.01 -10.21
C ASN A 171 -3.56 -8.79 -9.15
N ALA A 172 -3.15 -10.03 -9.41
CA ALA A 172 -2.55 -10.92 -8.41
C ALA A 172 -1.26 -10.35 -7.78
N ARG A 173 -0.50 -9.53 -8.54
CA ARG A 173 0.71 -8.83 -8.05
C ARG A 173 0.42 -7.54 -7.28
N LYS A 174 -0.83 -7.10 -7.25
CA LYS A 174 -1.30 -5.80 -6.71
C LYS A 174 -2.26 -5.98 -5.54
N LEU A 175 -2.42 -7.21 -5.03
CA LEU A 175 -3.33 -7.51 -3.94
C LEU A 175 -2.87 -6.77 -2.67
N LYS A 176 -3.85 -6.30 -1.91
CA LYS A 176 -3.67 -5.55 -0.66
C LYS A 176 -4.68 -6.06 0.35
N VAL A 177 -4.23 -6.25 1.58
CA VAL A 177 -5.09 -6.58 2.73
C VAL A 177 -4.89 -5.49 3.76
N CYS A 178 -5.95 -4.75 4.06
CA CYS A 178 -5.95 -3.69 5.05
C CYS A 178 -6.60 -4.21 6.33
N ARG A 179 -5.87 -4.19 7.44
CA ARG A 179 -6.38 -4.56 8.78
C ARG A 179 -6.32 -3.34 9.67
N TYR A 180 -7.47 -3.00 10.25
CA TYR A 180 -7.62 -1.87 11.15
C TYR A 180 -7.64 -2.36 12.58
N ARG A 181 -7.07 -1.54 13.45
CA ARG A 181 -7.25 -1.70 14.88
C ARG A 181 -8.66 -1.27 15.28
N MET A 182 -9.24 -1.94 16.27
CA MET A 182 -10.52 -1.51 16.84
C MET A 182 -10.32 -0.20 17.62
N VAL A 183 -11.30 0.70 17.52
CA VAL A 183 -11.30 1.96 18.29
C VAL A 183 -11.25 1.68 19.79
N GLU A 184 -11.93 0.64 20.26
CA GLU A 184 -11.88 0.23 21.67
C GLU A 184 -10.46 -0.11 22.13
N ASP A 185 -9.69 -0.83 21.30
CA ASP A 185 -8.30 -1.18 21.60
C ASP A 185 -7.41 0.06 21.60
N GLU A 186 -7.60 1.00 20.68
CA GLU A 186 -6.86 2.27 20.64
C GLU A 186 -7.03 3.05 21.95
N PHE A 187 -8.21 2.98 22.56
CA PHE A 187 -8.53 3.69 23.79
C PHE A 187 -8.06 2.93 25.05
N SER A 188 -8.21 1.61 25.06
CA SER A 188 -8.00 0.79 26.26
C SER A 188 -6.60 0.18 26.34
N ASN A 189 -5.95 -0.06 25.19
CA ASN A 189 -4.66 -0.75 25.09
C ASN A 189 -3.64 0.06 24.26
N PRO A 190 -3.50 1.38 24.44
CA PRO A 190 -2.78 2.27 23.51
C PRO A 190 -1.35 1.80 23.20
N SER A 191 -0.89 2.02 21.97
CA SER A 191 0.49 1.69 21.58
C SER A 191 1.47 2.72 22.14
N VAL A 192 1.81 2.59 23.42
CA VAL A 192 2.62 3.58 24.17
C VAL A 192 3.92 3.91 23.45
N THR A 193 4.61 2.89 22.92
CA THR A 193 5.89 3.06 22.21
C THR A 193 5.73 3.89 20.94
N GLU A 194 4.69 3.65 20.14
CA GLU A 194 4.46 4.43 18.91
C GLU A 194 4.02 5.86 19.25
N ILE A 195 3.18 6.05 20.26
CA ILE A 195 2.77 7.38 20.73
C ILE A 195 3.99 8.19 21.18
N GLN A 196 4.85 7.61 22.03
CA GLN A 196 6.07 8.26 22.51
C GLN A 196 7.04 8.60 21.36
N LYS A 197 7.19 7.68 20.40
CA LYS A 197 8.01 7.90 19.21
C LYS A 197 7.47 9.07 18.36
N CYS A 198 6.17 9.12 18.10
CA CYS A 198 5.56 10.23 17.35
C CYS A 198 5.65 11.56 18.11
N LEU A 199 5.52 11.56 19.44
CA LEU A 199 5.70 12.77 20.25
C LEU A 199 7.13 13.31 20.21
N ALA A 200 8.12 12.43 20.07
CA ALA A 200 9.54 12.79 19.99
C ALA A 200 10.02 13.16 18.57
N ASP A 201 9.23 12.84 17.54
CA ASP A 201 9.56 13.08 16.14
C ASP A 201 9.07 14.46 15.70
N GLU A 202 9.95 15.27 15.11
CA GLU A 202 9.63 16.66 14.72
C GLU A 202 8.50 16.73 13.67
N ASP A 203 8.39 15.76 12.77
CA ASP A 203 7.38 15.76 11.71
C ASP A 203 6.01 15.27 12.21
N TYR A 204 5.98 14.44 13.26
CA TYR A 204 4.76 13.83 13.79
C TYR A 204 4.26 14.46 15.09
N SER A 205 5.11 15.16 15.84
CA SER A 205 4.81 15.70 17.17
C SER A 205 3.60 16.64 17.17
N GLY A 206 3.45 17.48 16.13
CA GLY A 206 2.29 18.35 15.96
C GLY A 206 0.98 17.57 15.75
N ALA A 207 0.98 16.60 14.85
CA ALA A 207 -0.19 15.75 14.57
C ALA A 207 -0.58 14.89 15.79
N MET A 208 0.42 14.30 16.45
CA MET A 208 0.22 13.53 17.67
C MET A 208 -0.29 14.42 18.82
N GLY A 209 0.27 15.63 18.95
CA GLY A 209 -0.21 16.63 19.91
C GLY A 209 -1.67 16.99 19.69
N PHE A 210 -2.11 17.22 18.44
CA PHE A 210 -3.51 17.44 18.12
C PHE A 210 -4.39 16.23 18.46
N TYR A 211 -3.95 15.01 18.15
CA TYR A 211 -4.68 13.80 18.53
C TYR A 211 -4.90 13.72 20.05
N ILE A 212 -3.84 13.91 20.85
CA ILE A 212 -3.93 13.92 22.32
C ILE A 212 -4.84 15.05 22.81
N LEU A 213 -4.75 16.25 22.22
CA LEU A 213 -5.59 17.37 22.63
C LEU A 213 -7.06 17.16 22.28
N LEU A 214 -7.40 16.59 21.11
CA LEU A 214 -8.77 16.26 20.76
C LEU A 214 -9.37 15.28 21.80
N ARG A 215 -8.60 14.26 22.19
CA ARG A 215 -8.97 13.33 23.26
C ARG A 215 -9.11 14.03 24.62
N ALA A 216 -8.23 14.99 24.92
CA ALA A 216 -8.30 15.78 26.16
C ALA A 216 -9.50 16.73 26.17
N VAL A 217 -9.87 17.29 25.01
CA VAL A 217 -11.06 18.12 24.81
C VAL A 217 -12.32 17.31 25.11
N ASP A 218 -12.44 16.06 24.62
CA ASP A 218 -13.58 15.20 24.94
C ASP A 218 -13.72 14.97 26.46
N ARG A 219 -12.59 14.69 27.14
CA ARG A 219 -12.55 14.52 28.60
C ARG A 219 -12.88 15.82 29.33
N PHE A 220 -12.38 16.95 28.84
CA PHE A 220 -12.68 18.27 29.38
C PHE A 220 -14.18 18.54 29.29
N THR A 221 -14.79 18.32 28.12
CA THR A 221 -16.22 18.55 27.90
C THR A 221 -17.08 17.67 28.80
N ALA A 222 -16.69 16.41 29.01
CA ALA A 222 -17.37 15.51 29.95
C ALA A 222 -17.31 16.01 31.40
N ASN A 223 -16.21 16.65 31.82
CA ASN A 223 -16.02 17.13 33.19
C ASN A 223 -16.65 18.51 33.45
N TYR A 224 -16.65 19.39 32.45
CA TYR A 224 -17.03 20.80 32.61
C TYR A 224 -18.31 21.19 31.87
N ASN A 225 -18.92 20.29 31.09
CA ASN A 225 -20.12 20.51 30.29
C ASN A 225 -20.02 21.69 29.30
N LYS A 226 -18.81 22.00 28.85
CA LYS A 226 -18.51 22.99 27.80
C LYS A 226 -17.21 22.63 27.08
N PHE A 227 -17.02 23.14 25.87
CA PHE A 227 -15.72 23.05 25.20
C PHE A 227 -14.74 24.10 25.74
N PRO A 228 -13.42 23.85 25.72
CA PRO A 228 -12.43 24.84 26.14
C PRO A 228 -12.47 26.04 25.19
N GLY A 229 -12.54 27.24 25.76
CA GLY A 229 -12.56 28.51 25.00
C GLY A 229 -13.85 28.77 24.21
N GLN A 230 -14.93 28.04 24.49
CA GLN A 230 -16.23 28.22 23.83
C GLN A 230 -16.92 29.55 24.18
N PHE A 231 -16.73 30.03 25.41
CA PHE A 231 -17.39 31.22 25.93
C PHE A 231 -16.38 32.34 26.22
N ASP A 232 -16.82 33.58 26.03
CA ASP A 232 -16.01 34.76 26.33
C ASP A 232 -15.76 34.92 27.83
N GLY A 233 -14.51 35.18 28.21
CA GLY A 233 -14.08 35.35 29.60
C GLY A 233 -13.83 34.01 30.30
N GLY A 234 -12.57 33.75 30.68
CA GLY A 234 -12.14 32.50 31.32
C GLY A 234 -11.16 31.65 30.48
N MET A 235 -10.60 32.20 29.42
CA MET A 235 -9.63 31.50 28.56
C MET A 235 -8.42 30.98 29.35
N ASP A 236 -7.86 31.77 30.26
CA ASP A 236 -6.72 31.35 31.10
C ASP A 236 -7.06 30.17 32.02
N GLU A 237 -8.30 30.13 32.52
CA GLU A 237 -8.80 29.02 33.35
C GLU A 237 -9.00 27.76 32.50
N ASP A 238 -9.57 27.89 31.30
CA ASP A 238 -9.77 26.79 30.36
C ASP A 238 -8.42 26.23 29.86
N ILE A 239 -7.43 27.09 29.57
CA ILE A 239 -6.06 26.69 29.23
C ILE A 239 -5.45 25.86 30.36
N SER A 240 -5.54 26.34 31.60
CA SER A 240 -4.99 25.66 32.78
C SER A 240 -5.65 24.29 33.01
N ARG A 241 -6.98 24.23 32.86
CA ARG A 241 -7.76 22.99 32.97
C ARG A 241 -7.48 22.02 31.84
N LEU A 242 -7.38 22.49 30.59
CA LEU A 242 -7.06 21.64 29.44
C LEU A 242 -5.65 21.07 29.56
N LYS A 243 -4.66 21.89 29.97
CA LYS A 243 -3.30 21.44 30.26
C LYS A 243 -3.28 20.32 31.30
N THR A 244 -4.01 20.51 32.40
CA THR A 244 -4.14 19.47 33.45
C THR A 244 -4.80 18.20 32.92
N THR A 245 -5.83 18.34 32.10
CA THR A 245 -6.57 17.21 31.49
C THR A 245 -5.69 16.43 30.51
N ALA A 246 -4.92 17.14 29.67
CA ALA A 246 -4.00 16.53 28.71
C ALA A 246 -2.84 15.80 29.41
N LEU A 247 -2.28 16.37 30.47
CA LEU A 247 -1.25 15.71 31.30
C LEU A 247 -1.80 14.44 31.96
N SER A 248 -2.99 14.51 32.55
CA SER A 248 -3.66 13.32 33.10
C SER A 248 -3.90 12.25 32.03
N LEU A 249 -4.32 12.64 30.82
CA LEU A 249 -4.50 11.69 29.72
C LEU A 249 -3.17 11.03 29.31
N LEU A 250 -2.09 11.79 29.19
CA LEU A 250 -0.76 11.24 28.87
C LEU A 250 -0.29 10.25 29.94
N THR A 251 -0.54 10.53 31.21
CA THR A 251 -0.28 9.60 32.32
C THR A 251 -1.09 8.32 32.19
N ASP A 252 -2.40 8.41 31.91
CA ASP A 252 -3.27 7.24 31.72
C ASP A 252 -2.84 6.38 30.51
N LEU A 253 -2.35 7.02 29.45
CA LEU A 253 -1.81 6.36 28.27
C LEU A 253 -0.42 5.74 28.50
N GLY A 254 0.19 5.92 29.67
CA GLY A 254 1.54 5.42 29.98
C GLY A 254 2.69 6.27 29.44
N CYS A 255 2.40 7.44 28.86
CA CYS A 255 3.37 8.39 28.32
C CYS A 255 3.88 9.36 29.41
N ASN A 256 4.31 8.81 30.55
CA ASN A 256 4.78 9.60 31.69
C ASN A 256 6.01 10.44 31.31
N GLY A 257 5.97 11.75 31.61
CA GLY A 257 7.05 12.68 31.30
C GLY A 257 6.98 13.33 29.92
N SER A 258 6.07 12.90 29.05
CA SER A 258 5.74 13.64 27.83
C SER A 258 4.94 14.90 28.18
N VAL A 259 5.27 16.02 27.55
CA VAL A 259 4.58 17.30 27.72
C VAL A 259 4.26 17.86 26.35
N LEU A 260 3.04 18.35 26.17
CA LEU A 260 2.64 19.03 24.94
C LEU A 260 3.11 20.49 24.97
N PRO A 261 3.47 21.08 23.81
CA PRO A 261 3.82 22.49 23.73
C PRO A 261 2.66 23.38 24.23
N ASP A 262 2.97 24.35 25.08
CA ASP A 262 1.96 25.25 25.64
C ASP A 262 1.23 26.04 24.55
N ASP A 263 1.93 26.43 23.49
CA ASP A 263 1.34 27.11 22.33
C ASP A 263 0.22 26.28 21.67
N LEU A 264 0.37 24.95 21.62
CA LEU A 264 -0.62 24.06 21.04
C LEU A 264 -1.88 23.97 21.91
N ILE A 265 -1.72 23.99 23.24
CA ILE A 265 -2.82 24.00 24.21
C ILE A 265 -3.58 25.33 24.14
N ASN A 266 -2.84 26.44 24.08
CA ASN A 266 -3.39 27.78 23.92
C ASN A 266 -4.20 27.89 22.63
N GLU A 267 -3.66 27.38 21.53
CA GLU A 267 -4.32 27.40 20.23
C GLU A 267 -5.57 26.51 20.21
N MET A 268 -5.54 25.34 20.86
CA MET A 268 -6.74 24.49 21.00
C MET A 268 -7.88 25.22 21.75
N CYS A 269 -7.57 25.96 22.81
CA CYS A 269 -8.57 26.79 23.49
C CYS A 269 -9.04 27.94 22.58
N ARG A 270 -8.13 28.57 21.84
CA ARG A 270 -8.46 29.66 20.90
C ARG A 270 -9.43 29.21 19.80
N PHE A 271 -9.36 27.96 19.36
CA PHE A 271 -10.32 27.42 18.40
C PHE A 271 -11.76 27.47 18.92
N GLY A 272 -11.98 27.36 20.23
CA GLY A 272 -13.30 27.50 20.85
C GLY A 272 -14.35 26.54 20.30
N ALA A 273 -13.92 25.34 19.88
CA ALA A 273 -14.73 24.34 19.17
C ALA A 273 -15.42 24.85 17.88
N SER A 274 -14.79 25.81 17.19
CA SER A 274 -15.26 26.31 15.90
C SER A 274 -15.06 25.30 14.77
N GLU A 275 -16.03 25.22 13.85
CA GLU A 275 -15.93 24.45 12.61
C GLU A 275 -15.76 25.40 11.41
N LEU A 276 -14.52 25.58 10.97
CA LEU A 276 -14.24 26.44 9.82
C LEU A 276 -14.60 25.74 8.51
N HIS A 277 -15.40 26.40 7.67
CA HIS A 277 -15.89 25.84 6.40
C HIS A 277 -14.78 25.28 5.50
N VAL A 278 -13.64 25.97 5.39
CA VAL A 278 -12.52 25.54 4.53
C VAL A 278 -11.88 24.25 5.04
N VAL A 279 -11.72 24.11 6.37
CA VAL A 279 -11.17 22.90 6.99
C VAL A 279 -12.15 21.74 6.85
N ALA A 280 -13.44 21.99 7.11
CA ALA A 280 -14.50 21.01 6.95
C ALA A 280 -14.61 20.52 5.49
N ALA A 281 -14.55 21.43 4.51
CA ALA A 281 -14.59 21.09 3.09
C ALA A 281 -13.38 20.23 2.67
N PHE A 282 -12.18 20.56 3.16
CA PHE A 282 -10.97 19.77 2.89
C PHE A 282 -11.09 18.35 3.46
N LEU A 283 -11.46 18.22 4.73
CA LEU A 283 -11.67 16.90 5.37
C LEU A 283 -12.81 16.12 4.70
N GLY A 284 -13.88 16.79 4.27
CA GLY A 284 -14.98 16.17 3.52
C GLY A 284 -14.51 15.57 2.19
N GLY A 285 -13.59 16.23 1.48
CA GLY A 285 -12.97 15.70 0.26
C GLY A 285 -12.18 14.42 0.50
N ILE A 286 -11.39 14.38 1.58
CA ILE A 286 -10.60 13.19 1.94
C ILE A 286 -11.52 12.04 2.39
N ALA A 287 -12.43 12.31 3.34
CA ALA A 287 -13.32 11.30 3.89
C ALA A 287 -14.23 10.68 2.83
N SER A 288 -14.76 11.48 1.90
CA SER A 288 -15.57 10.97 0.79
C SER A 288 -14.78 10.06 -0.14
N GLN A 289 -13.52 10.40 -0.44
CA GLN A 289 -12.66 9.54 -1.24
C GLN A 289 -12.34 8.22 -0.52
N GLU A 290 -12.02 8.24 0.77
CA GLU A 290 -11.80 7.01 1.56
C GLU A 290 -13.07 6.13 1.60
N ALA A 291 -14.25 6.73 1.73
CA ALA A 291 -15.52 6.01 1.65
C ALA A 291 -15.73 5.35 0.27
N ILE A 292 -15.41 6.04 -0.83
CA ILE A 292 -15.48 5.47 -2.19
C ILE A 292 -14.56 4.26 -2.31
N LYS A 293 -13.34 4.30 -1.77
CA LYS A 293 -12.41 3.17 -1.79
C LYS A 293 -12.99 1.95 -1.09
N LEU A 294 -13.59 2.13 0.08
CA LEU A 294 -14.21 1.05 0.86
C LEU A 294 -15.41 0.44 0.13
N VAL A 295 -16.31 1.27 -0.42
CA VAL A 295 -17.52 0.81 -1.12
C VAL A 295 -17.16 0.06 -2.40
N THR A 296 -16.25 0.63 -3.20
CA THR A 296 -15.87 0.06 -4.51
C THR A 296 -14.89 -1.10 -4.37
N LYS A 297 -14.20 -1.21 -3.23
CA LYS A 297 -13.05 -2.10 -3.02
C LYS A 297 -11.98 -1.89 -4.10
N GLN A 298 -11.85 -0.64 -4.56
CA GLN A 298 -10.83 -0.19 -5.50
C GLN A 298 -9.93 0.82 -4.81
N PHE A 299 -8.64 0.80 -5.16
CA PHE A 299 -7.56 1.52 -4.47
C PHE A 299 -7.36 1.07 -3.02
N VAL A 300 -6.35 1.65 -2.36
CA VAL A 300 -5.95 1.30 -1.00
C VAL A 300 -6.41 2.41 -0.06
N PRO A 301 -7.29 2.12 0.90
CA PRO A 301 -7.65 3.10 1.91
C PRO A 301 -6.49 3.35 2.89
N MET A 302 -6.48 4.50 3.53
CA MET A 302 -5.47 4.83 4.55
C MET A 302 -5.55 3.86 5.73
N LEU A 303 -4.41 3.55 6.34
CA LEU A 303 -4.31 2.71 7.53
C LEU A 303 -3.94 3.58 8.73
N GLY A 304 -4.87 3.72 9.69
CA GLY A 304 -4.69 4.52 10.90
C GLY A 304 -5.50 5.82 10.89
N THR A 305 -5.07 6.78 11.70
CA THR A 305 -5.78 8.03 11.96
C THR A 305 -5.11 9.19 11.23
N TYR A 306 -5.83 9.78 10.27
CA TYR A 306 -5.35 10.91 9.50
C TYR A 306 -5.61 12.22 10.27
N ILE A 307 -4.55 12.97 10.54
CA ILE A 307 -4.60 14.29 11.19
C ILE A 307 -4.15 15.34 10.19
N PHE A 308 -4.98 16.36 10.00
CA PHE A 308 -4.68 17.53 9.18
C PHE A 308 -4.51 18.77 10.07
N ASN A 309 -3.39 19.47 9.90
CA ASN A 309 -3.14 20.75 10.52
C ASN A 309 -3.36 21.88 9.49
N GLY A 310 -4.45 22.62 9.67
CA GLY A 310 -4.78 23.75 8.80
C GLY A 310 -3.87 24.98 8.97
N ILE A 311 -3.07 25.05 10.05
CA ILE A 311 -2.20 26.20 10.35
C ILE A 311 -0.95 26.19 9.47
N ASP A 312 -0.32 25.02 9.30
CA ASP A 312 0.91 24.86 8.52
C ASP A 312 0.70 24.07 7.22
N HIS A 313 -0.54 23.70 6.92
CA HIS A 313 -0.94 22.90 5.76
C HIS A 313 -0.27 21.52 5.69
N LYS A 314 0.07 20.93 6.83
CA LYS A 314 0.62 19.57 6.91
C LYS A 314 -0.44 18.55 7.32
N SER A 315 -0.17 17.30 7.00
CA SER A 315 -0.97 16.17 7.47
C SER A 315 -0.12 14.95 7.75
N GLN A 316 -0.51 14.16 8.72
CA GLN A 316 0.15 12.90 9.06
C GLN A 316 -0.86 11.78 9.23
N LEU A 317 -0.41 10.55 8.98
CA LEU A 317 -1.16 9.34 9.25
C LEU A 317 -0.55 8.64 10.46
N LEU A 318 -1.32 8.57 11.55
CA LEU A 318 -0.89 8.00 12.82
C LEU A 318 -1.31 6.54 12.91
N ALA A 319 -0.36 5.65 13.18
CA ALA A 319 -0.63 4.24 13.48
C ALA A 319 -0.80 4.08 15.00
N LEU A 320 -2.04 4.20 15.49
CA LEU A 320 -2.38 4.32 16.91
C LEU A 320 -2.67 2.98 17.60
#